data_AF-A0A5C9C0U2-F1
#
_entry.id   AF-A0A5C9C0U2-F1
#
_cell.length_a   1.000
_cell.length_b   1.000
_cell.length_c   1.000
_cell.angle_alpha   90.00
_cell.angle_beta   90.00
_cell.angle_gamma   90.00
#
_symmetry.space_group_name_H-M   'P 1'
#
loop_
_entity.id
_entity.type
_entity.pdbx_description
1 polymer ?
#
loop_
_entity_poly.entity_id
_entity_poly.type
_entity_poly.pdbx_seq_one_letter_code
_entity_poly.pdbx_strand_id
1 'polypeptide(L)'
;MAEAVGMQNSKPIVKVGRNMTNFPSVIDTVNAHVIKAMSDHLIIKAYSNSTIKTYLNEMRQFLYRLGKIPADELQPAHLKRYFVYCFETLLLSENTLHSRMNAIKFYYEQVLHRERFFWEIPRPKKPMYLMHFLIRSIRQCCLQYTAQACV
;
A
#
# COMPACT_ATOMS: atom_id res chain seq x y z
N MET A 1 -23.27 -6.73 24.95
CA MET A 1 -23.34 -6.48 23.50
C MET A 1 -21.97 -6.05 22.95
N ALA A 2 -20.92 -6.84 23.22
CA ALA A 2 -19.58 -6.63 22.67
C ALA A 2 -19.08 -7.99 22.19
N GLU A 3 -19.31 -8.32 20.92
CA GLU A 3 -18.78 -9.55 20.35
C GLU A 3 -17.34 -9.32 19.90
N ALA A 4 -16.44 -10.01 20.59
CA ALA A 4 -15.03 -10.09 20.29
C ALA A 4 -14.82 -10.71 18.91
N VAL A 5 -14.21 -9.95 17.99
CA VAL A 5 -13.81 -10.45 16.67
C VAL A 5 -12.63 -11.42 16.83
N GLY A 6 -12.96 -12.71 16.91
CA GLY A 6 -12.04 -13.82 16.83
C GLY A 6 -11.31 -13.82 15.49
N MET A 7 -10.01 -13.53 15.54
CA MET A 7 -9.15 -13.61 14.37
C MET A 7 -8.91 -15.08 14.09
N GLN A 8 -9.55 -15.63 13.05
CA GLN A 8 -9.48 -17.06 12.76
C GLN A 8 -8.04 -17.47 12.43
N ASN A 9 -7.62 -18.55 13.09
CA ASN A 9 -6.27 -19.08 13.16
C ASN A 9 -5.63 -19.22 11.77
N SER A 10 -4.51 -18.52 11.57
CA SER A 10 -3.73 -18.58 10.34
C SER A 10 -2.96 -19.91 10.25
N LYS A 11 -3.11 -20.56 9.09
CA LYS A 11 -2.31 -21.68 8.56
C LYS A 11 -0.80 -21.52 8.82
N PRO A 12 -0.04 -22.64 8.94
CA PRO A 12 1.35 -22.62 9.37
C PRO A 12 2.27 -21.82 8.43
N ILE A 13 3.28 -21.23 9.07
CA ILE A 13 4.22 -20.24 8.54
C ILE A 13 5.14 -20.90 7.51
N VAL A 14 4.93 -20.59 6.23
CA VAL A 14 5.93 -20.83 5.19
C VAL A 14 6.85 -19.61 5.14
N LYS A 15 8.16 -19.81 5.33
CA LYS A 15 9.18 -18.78 5.15
C LYS A 15 9.23 -18.36 3.67
N VAL A 16 8.48 -17.32 3.28
CA VAL A 16 8.51 -16.81 1.90
C VAL A 16 9.67 -15.83 1.75
N GLY A 17 10.86 -16.39 1.55
CA GLY A 17 12.00 -15.65 1.02
C GLY A 17 11.81 -15.40 -0.48
N ARG A 18 11.88 -14.12 -0.88
CA ARG A 18 12.08 -13.59 -2.25
C ARG A 18 11.46 -14.40 -3.42
N ASN A 19 10.26 -14.01 -3.84
CA ASN A 19 9.79 -13.82 -5.24
C ASN A 19 8.25 -13.73 -5.24
N MET A 20 7.70 -12.52 -5.37
CA MET A 20 6.27 -12.24 -5.20
C MET A 20 5.49 -12.41 -6.53
N THR A 21 5.65 -13.56 -7.20
CA THR A 21 4.96 -13.91 -8.45
C THR A 21 3.89 -14.99 -8.29
N ASN A 22 3.77 -15.64 -7.13
CA ASN A 22 2.73 -16.64 -6.88
C ASN A 22 1.68 -16.07 -5.90
N PHE A 23 0.65 -15.42 -6.46
CA PHE A 23 -0.51 -14.97 -5.68
C PHE A 23 -1.58 -16.07 -5.65
N PRO A 24 -2.17 -16.37 -4.49
CA PRO A 24 -3.43 -17.10 -4.47
C PRO A 24 -4.49 -16.23 -5.17
N SER A 25 -5.03 -16.74 -6.28
CA SER A 25 -5.86 -16.01 -7.24
C SER A 25 -7.33 -15.88 -6.83
N VAL A 26 -7.72 -16.49 -5.71
CA VAL A 26 -9.13 -16.60 -5.32
C VAL A 26 -9.44 -15.53 -4.28
N ILE A 27 -10.12 -14.48 -4.72
CA ILE A 27 -10.75 -13.48 -3.87
C ILE A 27 -12.18 -13.96 -3.60
N ASP A 28 -12.64 -13.87 -2.35
CA ASP A 28 -14.02 -14.16 -2.02
C ASP A 28 -14.98 -13.22 -2.77
N THR A 29 -16.15 -13.73 -3.13
CA THR A 29 -17.18 -13.00 -3.89
C THR A 29 -17.61 -11.71 -3.19
N VAL A 30 -17.58 -11.68 -1.85
CA VAL A 30 -17.90 -10.52 -1.02
C VAL A 30 -17.00 -9.32 -1.32
N ASN A 31 -15.74 -9.55 -1.69
CA ASN A 31 -14.75 -8.51 -1.92
C ASN A 31 -14.40 -8.32 -3.41
N ALA A 32 -15.15 -8.95 -4.32
CA ALA A 32 -14.85 -8.90 -5.75
C ALA A 32 -15.00 -7.49 -6.34
N HIS A 33 -15.91 -6.67 -5.81
CA HIS A 33 -16.15 -5.30 -6.28
C HIS A 33 -14.98 -4.36 -5.99
N VAL A 34 -14.23 -4.60 -4.91
CA VAL A 34 -13.11 -3.76 -4.44
C VAL A 34 -12.08 -3.53 -5.54
N ILE A 35 -11.67 -4.59 -6.22
CA ILE A 35 -10.63 -4.54 -7.26
C ILE A 35 -11.10 -3.73 -8.47
N LYS A 36 -12.35 -3.92 -8.88
CA LYS A 36 -12.92 -3.20 -10.02
C LYS A 36 -13.07 -1.72 -9.69
N ALA A 37 -13.66 -1.39 -8.54
CA ALA A 37 -13.85 -0.01 -8.10
C ALA A 37 -12.51 0.73 -7.97
N MET A 38 -11.49 0.08 -7.39
CA MET A 38 -10.16 0.65 -7.27
C MET A 38 -9.51 0.89 -8.64
N SER A 39 -9.64 -0.05 -9.58
CA SER A 39 -9.10 0.09 -10.94
C SER A 39 -9.72 1.27 -11.67
N ASP A 40 -11.05 1.40 -11.63
CA ASP A 40 -11.78 2.47 -12.29
C ASP A 40 -11.32 3.85 -11.77
N HIS A 41 -11.18 4.01 -10.45
CA HIS A 41 -10.67 5.25 -9.84
C HIS A 41 -9.21 5.54 -10.19
N LEU A 42 -8.35 4.53 -10.26
CA LEU A 42 -6.94 4.73 -10.62
C LEU A 42 -6.79 5.21 -12.08
N ILE A 43 -7.64 4.69 -12.98
CA ILE A 43 -7.68 5.10 -14.40
C ILE A 43 -8.18 6.54 -14.51
N ILE A 44 -9.27 6.89 -13.82
CA ILE A 44 -9.82 8.26 -13.82
C ILE A 44 -8.78 9.28 -13.33
N LYS A 45 -7.97 8.90 -12.32
CA LYS A 45 -6.88 9.74 -11.81
C LYS A 45 -5.60 9.70 -12.64
N ALA A 46 -5.63 9.08 -13.82
CA ALA A 46 -4.51 8.99 -14.77
C ALA A 46 -3.20 8.45 -14.16
N TYR A 47 -3.30 7.46 -13.26
CA TYR A 47 -2.11 6.77 -12.76
C TYR A 47 -1.42 5.96 -13.87
N SER A 48 -0.11 5.77 -13.74
CA SER A 48 0.65 4.93 -14.67
C SER A 48 0.25 3.45 -14.57
N ASN A 49 0.32 2.74 -15.69
CA ASN A 49 0.01 1.29 -15.75
C ASN A 49 0.82 0.46 -14.75
N SER A 50 2.07 0.84 -14.47
CA SER A 50 2.89 0.17 -13.45
C SER A 50 2.33 0.39 -12.04
N THR A 51 1.91 1.62 -11.73
CA THR A 51 1.32 1.96 -10.42
C THR A 51 -0.03 1.28 -10.23
N ILE A 52 -0.87 1.26 -11.27
CA ILE A 52 -2.15 0.53 -11.27
C ILE A 52 -1.92 -0.93 -10.92
N LYS A 53 -0.99 -1.60 -11.62
CA LYS A 53 -0.67 -3.01 -11.37
C LYS A 53 -0.17 -3.25 -9.95
N THR A 54 0.74 -2.40 -9.47
CA THR A 54 1.25 -2.49 -8.10
C THR A 54 0.14 -2.34 -7.08
N TYR A 55 -0.71 -1.33 -7.21
CA TYR A 55 -1.76 -1.04 -6.24
C TYR A 55 -2.82 -2.15 -6.20
N LEU A 56 -3.23 -2.65 -7.36
CA LEU A 56 -4.15 -3.80 -7.44
C LEU A 56 -3.53 -5.08 -6.87
N ASN A 57 -2.23 -5.33 -7.10
CA ASN A 57 -1.54 -6.47 -6.51
C ASN A 57 -1.47 -6.40 -4.98
N GLU A 58 -1.13 -5.24 -4.43
CA GLU A 58 -1.10 -5.05 -2.97
C GLU A 58 -2.51 -5.18 -2.36
N MET A 59 -3.53 -4.65 -3.04
CA MET A 59 -4.91 -4.80 -2.60
C MET A 59 -5.37 -6.26 -2.63
N ARG A 60 -5.05 -7.02 -3.69
CA ARG A 60 -5.36 -8.46 -3.77
C ARG A 60 -4.77 -9.25 -2.59
N GLN A 61 -3.52 -8.96 -2.22
CA GLN A 61 -2.89 -9.61 -1.07
C GLN A 61 -3.59 -9.28 0.24
N PHE A 62 -4.08 -8.05 0.39
CA PHE A 62 -4.89 -7.66 1.53
C PHE A 62 -6.22 -8.42 1.57
N LEU A 63 -6.96 -8.43 0.45
CA LEU A 63 -8.27 -9.09 0.35
C LEU A 63 -8.19 -10.60 0.56
N TYR A 64 -7.16 -11.26 0.02
CA TYR A 64 -6.95 -12.68 0.25
C TYR A 64 -6.80 -13.02 1.74
N ARG A 65 -6.16 -12.13 2.51
CA ARG A 65 -5.99 -12.31 3.96
C ARG A 65 -7.24 -11.96 4.75
N LEU A 66 -8.04 -11.05 4.23
CA LEU A 66 -9.32 -10.66 4.81
C LEU A 66 -10.36 -11.78 4.67
N GLY A 67 -10.33 -12.50 3.56
CA GLY A 67 -11.24 -13.60 3.26
C GLY A 67 -12.68 -13.11 3.09
N LYS A 68 -13.59 -13.68 3.88
CA LYS A 68 -15.04 -13.40 3.82
C LYS A 68 -15.47 -12.11 4.51
N ILE A 69 -14.57 -11.41 5.20
CA ILE A 69 -14.90 -10.16 5.88
C ILE A 69 -15.01 -9.05 4.81
N PRO A 70 -16.07 -8.22 4.81
CA PRO A 70 -16.20 -7.12 3.86
C PRO A 70 -15.13 -6.06 4.11
N ALA A 71 -14.37 -5.71 3.07
CA ALA A 71 -13.34 -4.67 3.14
C ALA A 71 -13.93 -3.29 3.48
N ASP A 72 -15.17 -3.05 3.08
CA ASP A 72 -15.80 -1.73 3.20
C ASP A 72 -16.09 -1.38 4.67
N GLU A 73 -16.38 -2.35 5.53
CA GLU A 73 -16.78 -2.11 6.93
C GLU A 73 -15.61 -2.07 7.91
N LEU A 74 -14.38 -2.23 7.43
CA LEU A 74 -13.22 -2.27 8.30
C LEU A 74 -13.00 -0.95 9.02
N GLN A 75 -12.48 -1.05 10.24
CA GLN A 75 -12.10 0.05 11.12
C GLN A 75 -10.58 0.27 11.10
N PRO A 76 -10.08 1.47 11.45
CA PRO A 76 -8.65 1.77 11.45
C PRO A 76 -7.83 0.81 12.34
N ALA A 77 -8.43 0.36 13.45
CA ALA A 77 -7.83 -0.62 14.36
C ALA A 77 -7.53 -1.97 13.67
N HIS A 78 -8.39 -2.42 12.77
CA HIS A 78 -8.18 -3.65 12.01
C HIS A 78 -7.02 -3.51 11.03
N LEU A 79 -6.91 -2.36 10.36
CA LEU A 79 -5.78 -2.07 9.48
C LEU A 79 -4.46 -1.97 10.26
N LYS A 80 -4.46 -1.34 11.44
CA LYS A 80 -3.28 -1.29 12.32
C LYS A 80 -2.80 -2.70 12.67
N ARG A 81 -3.72 -3.58 13.07
CA ARG A 81 -3.41 -4.99 13.37
C ARG A 81 -2.87 -5.73 12.15
N TYR A 82 -3.41 -5.46 10.96
CA TYR A 82 -2.90 -6.01 9.70
C TYR A 82 -1.48 -5.55 9.38
N PHE A 83 -1.17 -4.26 9.56
CA PHE A 83 0.19 -3.76 9.29
C PHE A 83 1.23 -4.28 10.29
N VAL A 84 0.87 -4.41 11.57
CA VAL A 84 1.71 -5.08 12.57
C VAL A 84 2.00 -6.52 12.13
N TYR A 85 0.97 -7.25 11.69
CA TYR A 85 1.13 -8.60 11.14
C TYR A 85 2.06 -8.64 9.91
N CYS A 86 1.93 -7.67 8.99
CA CYS A 86 2.82 -7.56 7.84
C CYS A 86 4.28 -7.31 8.22
N PHE A 87 4.52 -6.59 9.32
CA PHE A 87 5.86 -6.29 9.80
C PHE A 87 6.46 -7.47 10.58
N GLU A 88 5.74 -8.00 11.56
CA GLU A 88 6.26 -9.02 12.47
C GLU A 88 6.23 -10.43 11.87
N THR A 89 5.17 -10.79 11.14
CA THR A 89 4.99 -12.16 10.65
C THR A 89 5.46 -12.32 9.21
N LEU A 90 5.11 -11.39 8.33
CA LEU A 90 5.49 -11.46 6.92
C LEU A 90 6.89 -10.88 6.63
N LEU A 91 7.49 -10.16 7.60
CA LEU A 91 8.81 -9.53 7.48
C LEU A 91 8.98 -8.76 6.16
N LEU A 92 7.94 -8.01 5.77
CA LEU A 92 7.97 -7.26 4.52
C LEU A 92 9.03 -6.16 4.59
N SER A 93 9.71 -5.94 3.45
CA SER A 93 10.58 -4.78 3.30
C SER A 93 9.78 -3.49 3.50
N GLU A 94 10.43 -2.45 4.02
CA GLU A 94 9.80 -1.15 4.25
C GLU A 94 9.15 -0.59 2.97
N ASN A 95 9.78 -0.80 1.82
CA ASN A 95 9.28 -0.37 0.52
C ASN A 95 7.98 -1.09 0.15
N THR A 96 7.92 -2.41 0.35
CA THR A 96 6.70 -3.20 0.07
C THR A 96 5.58 -2.81 1.03
N LEU A 97 5.89 -2.66 2.32
CA LEU A 97 4.92 -2.21 3.32
C LEU A 97 4.38 -0.83 2.97
N HIS A 98 5.23 0.09 2.53
CA HIS A 98 4.84 1.43 2.11
C HIS A 98 3.91 1.41 0.89
N SER A 99 4.24 0.62 -0.14
CA SER A 99 3.37 0.44 -1.31
C SER A 99 2.01 -0.13 -0.93
N ARG A 100 1.98 -1.10 -0.01
CA ARG A 100 0.74 -1.69 0.52
C ARG A 100 -0.09 -0.69 1.30
N MET A 101 0.52 0.05 2.21
CA MET A 101 -0.16 1.11 2.97
C MET A 101 -0.76 2.15 2.03
N ASN A 102 -0.03 2.57 0.99
CA ASN A 102 -0.52 3.56 0.04
C ASN A 102 -1.68 3.02 -0.81
N ALA A 103 -1.62 1.75 -1.24
CA ALA A 103 -2.71 1.11 -1.98
C ALA A 103 -3.99 1.00 -1.13
N ILE A 104 -3.85 0.55 0.12
CA ILE A 104 -4.99 0.45 1.05
C ILE A 104 -5.55 1.85 1.36
N LYS A 105 -4.67 2.83 1.65
CA LYS A 105 -5.07 4.23 1.86
C LYS A 105 -5.86 4.78 0.68
N PHE A 106 -5.40 4.53 -0.54
CA PHE A 106 -6.08 4.98 -1.75
C PHE A 106 -7.52 4.47 -1.80
N TYR A 107 -7.76 3.20 -1.50
CA TYR A 107 -9.11 2.63 -1.51
C TYR A 107 -10.03 3.33 -0.51
N TYR A 108 -9.64 3.42 0.76
CA TYR A 108 -10.52 4.00 1.78
C TYR A 108 -10.76 5.51 1.58
N GLU A 109 -9.73 6.26 1.17
CA GLU A 109 -9.87 7.71 1.02
C GLU A 109 -10.45 8.12 -0.33
N GLN A 110 -10.08 7.44 -1.42
CA GLN A 110 -10.42 7.88 -2.78
C GLN A 110 -11.58 7.11 -3.41
N VAL A 111 -11.83 5.86 -2.99
CA VAL A 111 -12.94 5.05 -3.48
C VAL A 111 -14.12 5.11 -2.53
N LEU A 112 -13.87 4.94 -1.22
CA LEU A 112 -14.92 5.00 -0.18
C LEU A 112 -15.13 6.39 0.41
N HIS A 113 -14.31 7.38 0.03
CA HIS A 113 -14.41 8.77 0.51
C HIS A 113 -14.38 8.93 2.04
N ARG A 114 -13.66 8.05 2.75
CA ARG A 114 -13.47 8.15 4.21
C ARG A 114 -12.37 9.12 4.54
N GLU A 115 -12.74 10.30 5.00
CA GLU A 115 -11.78 11.30 5.45
C GLU A 115 -11.04 10.84 6.72
N ARG A 116 -9.73 11.14 6.79
CA ARG A 116 -8.86 10.95 7.97
C ARG A 116 -8.71 9.52 8.50
N PHE A 117 -9.16 8.50 7.76
CA PHE A 117 -9.12 7.10 8.19
C PHE A 117 -7.72 6.59 8.56
N PHE A 118 -6.66 7.15 7.96
CA PHE A 118 -5.26 6.77 8.19
C PHE A 118 -4.49 7.69 9.15
N TRP A 119 -5.12 8.69 9.76
CA TRP A 119 -4.43 9.62 10.67
C TRP A 119 -3.94 8.93 11.95
N GLU A 120 -4.68 7.93 12.42
CA GLU A 120 -4.37 7.18 13.65
C GLU A 120 -3.23 6.17 13.50
N ILE A 121 -2.80 5.87 12.28
CA ILE A 121 -1.82 4.82 12.00
C ILE A 121 -0.41 5.42 11.95
N PRO A 122 0.48 5.13 12.91
CA PRO A 122 1.84 5.63 12.90
C PRO A 122 2.59 5.05 11.69
N ARG A 123 3.17 5.93 10.86
CA ARG A 123 3.95 5.49 9.69
C ARG A 123 5.36 5.04 10.12
N PRO A 124 5.89 3.95 9.53
CA PRO A 124 7.27 3.56 9.76
C PRO A 124 8.22 4.67 9.30
N LYS A 125 9.26 4.96 10.10
CA LYS A 125 10.25 6.00 9.80
C LYS A 125 11.10 5.54 8.62
N LYS A 126 11.05 6.27 7.51
CA LYS A 126 11.94 5.99 6.36
C LYS A 126 13.39 6.30 6.75
N PRO A 127 14.37 5.41 6.52
CA PRO A 127 15.77 5.78 6.55
C PRO A 127 16.03 6.77 5.41
N MET A 128 16.53 7.97 5.76
CA MET A 128 16.84 9.04 4.81
C MET A 128 18.11 8.72 4.00
N TYR A 129 18.06 7.74 3.08
CA TYR A 129 19.20 7.50 2.18
C TYR A 129 19.05 8.21 0.82
N LEU A 130 17.84 8.62 0.44
CA LEU A 130 17.55 9.09 -0.92
C LEU A 130 17.55 10.62 -1.09
N MET A 131 18.59 11.32 -0.63
CA MET A 131 18.69 12.74 -1.00
C MET A 131 20.09 13.27 -1.29
N HIS A 132 21.15 12.46 -1.28
CA HIS A 132 22.47 13.02 -1.52
C HIS A 132 22.83 13.11 -3.02
N PHE A 133 22.35 12.20 -3.86
CA PHE A 133 22.77 12.14 -5.28
C PHE A 133 22.05 13.16 -6.17
N LEU A 134 20.73 13.35 -6.00
CA LEU A 134 19.95 14.30 -6.81
C LEU A 134 20.30 15.77 -6.51
N ILE A 135 20.69 16.11 -5.27
CA ILE A 135 21.07 17.47 -4.90
C ILE A 135 22.33 17.94 -5.68
N ARG A 136 23.27 17.03 -5.98
CA ARG A 136 24.50 17.36 -6.70
C ARG A 136 24.24 17.69 -8.17
N SER A 137 23.39 16.91 -8.87
CA SER A 137 23.06 17.19 -10.28
C SER A 137 22.25 18.47 -10.48
N ILE A 138 21.29 18.79 -9.59
CA ILE A 138 20.49 20.01 -9.71
C ILE A 138 21.39 21.26 -9.51
N ARG A 139 22.34 21.21 -8.56
CA ARG A 139 23.32 22.29 -8.35
C ARG A 139 24.22 22.52 -9.57
N GLN A 140 24.70 21.46 -10.21
CA GLN A 140 25.56 21.56 -11.38
C GLN A 140 24.82 22.23 -12.55
N CYS A 141 23.54 21.88 -12.75
CA CYS A 141 22.72 22.41 -13.83
C CYS A 141 22.40 23.90 -13.63
N CYS A 142 22.10 24.35 -12.40
CA CYS A 142 21.88 25.78 -12.13
C CYS A 142 23.13 26.64 -12.34
N LEU A 143 24.33 26.15 -11.98
CA LEU A 143 25.58 26.91 -12.15
C LEU A 143 25.95 27.11 -13.62
N GLN A 144 25.62 26.15 -14.49
CA GLN A 144 25.85 26.27 -15.93
C GLN A 144 24.90 27.29 -16.58
N TYR A 145 23.65 27.38 -16.12
CA TYR A 145 22.66 28.31 -16.67
C TYR A 145 22.94 29.78 -16.32
N THR A 146 23.56 30.06 -15.15
CA THR A 146 23.94 31.43 -14.76
C THR A 146 25.18 31.95 -15.48
N ALA A 147 26.05 31.07 -15.99
CA ALA A 147 27.24 31.48 -16.73
C ALA A 147 26.96 31.90 -18.18
N GLN A 148 25.82 31.48 -18.74
CA GLN A 148 25.49 31.66 -20.16
C GLN A 148 24.61 32.90 -20.43
N ALA A 149 24.16 33.59 -19.37
CA ALA A 149 23.30 34.78 -19.44
C ALA A 149 24.03 36.13 -19.16
N CYS A 150 25.36 36.10 -18.99
CA CYS A 150 26.19 37.30 -18.75
C CYS A 150 27.19 37.60 -19.89
N VAL A 151 26.88 37.21 -21.13
CA VAL A 151 27.62 37.64 -22.34
C VAL A 151 26.79 38.65 -23.10
#